data_AF-A0A8S1H510-F1
#
_entry.id   AF-A0A8S1H510-F1
#
_cell.length_a   1.000
_cell.length_b   1.000
_cell.length_c   1.000
_cell.angle_alpha   90.00
_cell.angle_beta   90.00
_cell.angle_gamma   90.00
#
_symmetry.space_group_name_H-M   'P 1'
#
loop_
_entity.id
_entity.type
_entity.pdbx_description
1 polymer ?
#
loop_
_entity_poly.entity_id
_entity_poly.type
_entity_poly.pdbx_seq_one_letter_code
_entity_poly.pdbx_strand_id
1 'polypeptide(L)'
;MGLMYGSTIWLGVSDFLKKQTYNPPCRTLFLGEKMMWLSLPRETCAENMESMLAMGMMVGGTLLLINFITFGKIIHFQYKTRTDNQSSNERIRRNILLWFQTILQDLLYSTDFVFTAVFGPLKNERWWAFLSYTFIWENVLTLDG
;
A
#
# COMPACT_ATOMS: atom_id res chain seq x y z
N MET A 1 25.28 -3.00 -62.48
CA MET A 1 25.75 -1.98 -61.51
C MET A 1 24.53 -1.15 -61.12
N GLY A 2 24.02 -1.09 -59.90
CA GLY A 2 24.39 -1.70 -58.63
C GLY A 2 23.26 -1.37 -57.64
N LEU A 3 22.80 -2.38 -56.92
CA LEU A 3 22.29 -2.37 -55.54
C LEU A 3 21.55 -1.10 -55.06
N MET A 4 20.22 -1.07 -55.23
CA MET A 4 19.34 -0.11 -54.52
C MET A 4 18.24 -0.80 -53.68
N TYR A 5 18.42 -2.09 -53.35
CA TYR A 5 17.49 -2.87 -52.51
C TYR A 5 17.97 -3.02 -51.04
N GLY A 6 19.18 -2.58 -50.70
CA GLY A 6 19.75 -2.75 -49.36
C GLY A 6 19.28 -1.74 -48.31
N SER A 7 18.89 -0.53 -48.73
CA SER A 7 18.62 0.61 -47.83
C SER A 7 17.26 0.50 -47.13
N THR A 8 16.25 0.00 -47.83
CA THR A 8 14.88 -0.16 -47.29
C THR A 8 14.77 -1.31 -46.31
N ILE A 9 15.52 -2.40 -46.52
CA ILE A 9 15.57 -3.54 -45.59
C ILE A 9 16.27 -3.12 -44.29
N TRP A 10 17.37 -2.38 -44.37
CA TRP A 10 18.08 -1.87 -43.19
C TRP A 10 17.25 -0.85 -42.38
N LEU A 11 16.49 0.03 -43.04
CA LEU A 11 15.56 0.94 -42.36
C LEU A 11 14.43 0.16 -41.66
N GLY A 12 13.83 -0.83 -42.33
CA GLY A 12 12.78 -1.67 -41.73
C GLY A 12 13.28 -2.52 -40.55
N VAL A 13 14.51 -3.06 -40.62
CA VAL A 13 15.13 -3.81 -39.52
C VAL A 13 15.50 -2.88 -38.36
N SER A 14 16.03 -1.69 -38.61
CA SER A 14 16.37 -0.75 -37.54
C SER A 14 15.13 -0.16 -36.83
N ASP A 15 14.04 0.08 -37.55
CA ASP A 15 12.74 0.46 -36.95
C ASP A 15 12.09 -0.71 -36.20
N PHE A 16 12.20 -1.94 -36.70
CA PHE A 16 11.75 -3.15 -36.00
C PHE A 16 12.55 -3.39 -34.71
N LEU A 17 13.88 -3.25 -34.77
CA LEU A 17 14.76 -3.35 -33.61
C LEU A 17 14.51 -2.21 -32.61
N LYS A 18 14.25 -0.97 -33.07
CA LYS A 18 13.82 0.15 -32.21
C LYS A 18 12.49 -0.14 -31.53
N LYS A 19 11.52 -0.74 -32.22
CA LYS A 19 10.25 -1.13 -31.63
C LYS A 19 10.40 -2.25 -30.59
N GLN A 20 11.40 -3.13 -30.77
CA GLN A 20 11.78 -4.17 -29.82
C GLN A 20 12.55 -3.63 -28.60
N THR A 21 13.28 -2.52 -28.73
CA THR A 21 14.10 -1.91 -27.65
C THR A 21 13.48 -0.68 -27.00
N TYR A 22 12.38 -0.15 -27.52
CA TYR A 22 11.67 0.97 -26.93
C TYR A 22 10.96 0.51 -25.66
N ASN A 23 11.59 0.74 -24.51
CA ASN A 23 10.92 0.68 -23.22
C ASN A 23 10.12 1.99 -23.07
N PRO A 24 8.79 1.98 -23.26
CA PRO A 24 8.01 3.19 -23.06
C PRO A 24 8.14 3.68 -21.61
N PRO A 25 8.12 5.00 -21.37
CA PRO A 25 8.24 5.54 -20.02
C PRO A 25 7.10 5.03 -19.15
N CYS A 26 7.43 4.50 -17.96
CA CYS A 26 6.44 4.04 -16.99
C CYS A 26 5.50 5.19 -16.63
N ARG A 27 4.20 4.95 -16.78
CA ARG A 27 3.16 5.91 -16.42
C ARG A 27 2.12 5.25 -15.55
N THR A 28 1.67 5.97 -14.53
CA THR A 28 0.56 5.56 -13.67
C THR A 28 -0.73 6.17 -14.21
N LEU A 29 -1.71 5.32 -14.51
CA LEU A 29 -3.05 5.75 -14.91
C LEU A 29 -4.05 5.30 -13.83
N PHE A 30 -4.88 6.22 -13.37
CA PHE A 30 -6.01 5.87 -12.51
C PHE A 30 -7.18 5.37 -13.38
N LEU A 31 -7.54 4.09 -13.24
CA LEU A 31 -8.72 3.53 -13.92
C LEU A 31 -9.93 3.67 -13.01
N GLY A 32 -10.79 4.66 -13.27
CA GLY A 32 -12.02 4.88 -12.50
C GLY A 32 -13.02 3.71 -12.55
N GLU A 33 -12.96 2.86 -13.59
CA GLU A 33 -13.78 1.64 -13.66
C GLU A 33 -13.39 0.59 -12.61
N LYS A 34 -12.09 0.52 -12.28
CA LYS A 34 -11.53 -0.46 -11.35
C LYS A 34 -11.10 0.14 -10.02
N MET A 35 -11.23 1.46 -9.87
CA MET A 35 -10.78 2.24 -8.70
C MET A 35 -9.35 1.88 -8.28
N MET A 36 -8.46 1.69 -9.26
CA MET A 36 -7.08 1.26 -9.01
C MET A 36 -6.10 2.05 -9.87
N TRP A 37 -4.88 2.18 -9.37
CA TRP A 37 -3.74 2.70 -10.12
C TRP A 37 -3.08 1.57 -10.90
N LEU A 38 -2.89 1.77 -12.20
CA LEU A 38 -2.20 0.82 -13.07
C LEU A 38 -0.94 1.46 -13.64
N SER A 39 0.19 0.78 -13.51
CA SER A 39 1.44 1.14 -14.18
C SER A 39 1.46 0.53 -15.59
N LEU A 40 1.59 1.39 -16.59
CA LEU A 40 1.68 1.02 -18.01
C LEU A 40 3.11 1.28 -18.54
N PRO A 41 3.67 0.35 -19.34
CA PRO A 41 3.13 -0.97 -19.67
C PRO A 41 3.27 -1.95 -18.51
N ARG A 42 2.27 -2.81 -18.35
CA ARG A 42 2.16 -3.72 -17.21
C ARG A 42 3.30 -4.73 -17.15
N GLU A 43 3.74 -5.24 -18.30
CA GLU A 43 4.77 -6.27 -18.39
C GLU A 43 6.19 -5.81 -18.04
N THR A 44 6.48 -4.51 -18.11
CA THR A 44 7.79 -3.94 -17.73
C THR A 44 7.75 -3.13 -16.44
N CYS A 45 6.62 -2.48 -16.11
CA CYS A 45 6.53 -1.57 -14.96
C CYS A 45 5.71 -2.14 -13.78
N ALA A 46 4.92 -3.20 -13.98
CA ALA A 46 4.27 -3.89 -12.87
C ALA A 46 5.21 -4.98 -12.34
N GLU A 47 6.27 -4.56 -11.66
CA GLU A 47 7.07 -5.50 -10.88
C GLU A 47 6.14 -6.24 -9.89
N ASN A 48 6.23 -7.57 -9.93
CA ASN A 48 5.60 -8.60 -9.10
C ASN A 48 4.66 -8.08 -7.99
N MET A 49 3.36 -8.10 -8.23
CA MET A 49 2.33 -7.78 -7.22
C MET A 49 2.52 -8.57 -5.91
N GLU A 50 3.04 -9.79 -6.00
CA GLU A 50 3.44 -10.65 -4.89
C GLU A 50 4.56 -10.05 -4.03
N SER A 51 5.58 -9.43 -4.63
CA SER A 51 6.66 -8.80 -3.86
C SER A 51 6.19 -7.52 -3.18
N MET A 52 5.29 -6.78 -3.83
CA MET A 52 4.65 -5.60 -3.23
C MET A 52 3.77 -5.98 -2.04
N LEU A 53 2.96 -7.04 -2.19
CA LEU A 53 2.13 -7.59 -1.11
C LEU A 53 3.00 -8.04 0.08
N ALA A 54 4.04 -8.83 -0.19
CA ALA A 54 4.96 -9.31 0.84
C ALA A 54 5.65 -8.16 1.57
N MET A 55 6.12 -7.15 0.84
CA MET A 55 6.76 -5.97 1.43
C MET A 55 5.80 -5.18 2.31
N GLY A 56 4.57 -4.92 1.85
CA GLY A 56 3.58 -4.18 2.64
C GLY A 56 3.14 -4.94 3.90
N MET A 57 2.99 -6.26 3.82
CA MET A 57 2.69 -7.09 4.99
C MET A 57 3.85 -7.11 6.00
N MET A 58 5.10 -7.17 5.53
CA MET A 58 6.27 -7.07 6.42
C MET A 58 6.37 -5.70 7.10
N VAL A 59 6.18 -4.61 6.36
CA VAL A 59 6.24 -3.25 6.92
C VAL A 59 5.09 -3.03 7.92
N GLY A 60 3.85 -3.38 7.54
CA GLY A 60 2.69 -3.28 8.43
C GLY A 60 2.85 -4.13 9.69
N GLY A 61 3.33 -5.37 9.55
CA GLY A 61 3.64 -6.24 10.70
C GLY A 61 4.72 -5.67 11.61
N THR A 62 5.77 -5.05 11.03
CA THR A 62 6.84 -4.41 11.80
C THR A 62 6.33 -3.20 12.58
N LEU A 63 5.48 -2.36 11.97
CA LEU A 63 4.86 -1.20 12.63
C LEU A 63 3.97 -1.63 13.81
N LEU A 64 3.12 -2.65 13.60
CA LEU A 64 2.31 -3.23 14.67
C LEU A 64 3.18 -3.73 15.83
N LEU A 65 4.26 -4.45 15.54
CA LEU A 65 5.19 -4.95 16.56
C LEU A 65 5.86 -3.81 17.34
N ILE A 66 6.30 -2.75 16.66
CA ILE A 66 6.88 -1.56 17.31
C ILE A 66 5.85 -0.91 18.22
N ASN A 67 4.60 -0.77 17.79
CA ASN A 67 3.53 -0.20 18.59
C ASN A 67 3.21 -1.05 19.83
N PHE A 68 3.20 -2.38 19.71
CA PHE A 68 3.10 -3.29 20.85
C PHE A 68 4.26 -3.15 21.85
N ILE A 69 5.51 -3.13 21.37
CA ILE A 69 6.70 -3.01 22.24
C ILE A 69 6.72 -1.65 22.95
N THR A 70 6.43 -0.58 22.22
CA THR A 70 6.42 0.79 22.74
C THR A 70 5.37 0.93 23.85
N PHE A 71 4.17 0.40 23.61
CA PHE A 71 3.12 0.38 24.61
C PHE A 71 3.46 -0.48 25.82
N GLY A 72 4.01 -1.68 25.61
CA GLY A 72 4.48 -2.55 26.69
C GLY A 72 5.48 -1.83 27.60
N LYS A 73 6.41 -1.06 27.01
CA LYS A 73 7.34 -0.21 27.75
C LYS A 73 6.65 0.92 28.51
N ILE A 74 5.66 1.59 27.91
CA ILE A 74 4.88 2.65 28.56
C ILE A 74 4.10 2.08 29.75
N ILE A 75 3.37 0.98 29.59
CA ILE A 75 2.66 0.33 30.71
C ILE A 75 3.63 -0.10 31.80
N HIS A 76 4.75 -0.73 31.45
CA HIS A 76 5.74 -1.16 32.43
C HIS A 76 6.29 0.02 33.23
N PHE A 77 6.61 1.14 32.56
CA PHE A 77 7.06 2.37 33.20
C PHE A 77 5.98 2.97 34.12
N GLN A 78 4.73 3.00 33.68
CA GLN A 78 3.60 3.54 34.46
C GLN A 78 3.27 2.66 35.67
N TYR A 79 3.35 1.33 35.53
CA TYR A 79 3.17 0.40 36.65
C TYR A 79 4.28 0.56 37.70
N LYS A 80 5.53 0.73 37.26
CA LYS A 80 6.66 0.98 38.16
C LYS A 80 6.57 2.34 38.86
N THR A 81 5.99 3.33 38.18
CA THR A 81 5.86 4.72 38.68
C THR A 81 4.49 5.00 39.31
N ARG A 82 3.74 3.93 39.63
CA ARG A 82 2.37 4.03 40.11
C ARG A 82 2.32 4.77 41.45
N THR A 83 1.90 6.04 41.36
CA THR A 83 1.52 6.87 42.50
C THR A 83 -0.01 6.84 42.58
N ASP A 84 -0.55 6.67 43.79
CA ASP A 84 -1.99 6.53 44.07
C ASP A 84 -2.74 7.87 43.96
N ASN A 85 -2.51 8.56 42.85
CA ASN A 85 -3.08 9.86 42.52
C ASN A 85 -4.12 9.67 41.42
N GLN A 86 -5.34 10.17 41.62
CA GLN A 86 -6.44 10.10 40.66
C GLN A 86 -6.05 10.61 39.26
N SER A 87 -5.21 11.65 39.19
CA SER A 87 -4.69 12.21 37.94
C SER A 87 -3.74 11.28 37.17
N SER A 88 -3.02 10.39 37.86
CA SER A 88 -2.17 9.38 37.21
C SER A 88 -3.04 8.31 36.53
N ASN A 89 -4.13 7.93 37.19
CA ASN A 89 -5.06 6.91 36.71
C ASN A 89 -5.85 7.37 35.47
N GLU A 90 -6.25 8.64 35.41
CA GLU A 90 -6.89 9.23 34.23
C GLU A 90 -5.93 9.30 33.02
N ARG A 91 -4.66 9.65 33.25
CA ARG A 91 -3.62 9.64 32.21
C ARG A 91 -3.38 8.23 31.67
N ILE A 92 -3.36 7.22 32.55
CA ILE A 92 -3.22 5.82 32.14
C ILE A 92 -4.39 5.40 31.24
N ARG A 93 -5.64 5.72 31.63
CA ARG A 93 -6.82 5.42 30.82
C ARG A 93 -6.76 6.07 29.44
N ARG A 94 -6.37 7.36 29.38
CA ARG A 94 -6.22 8.08 28.10
C ARG A 94 -5.14 7.46 27.22
N ASN A 95 -4.01 7.05 27.80
CA ASN A 95 -2.92 6.41 27.06
C ASN A 95 -3.32 5.02 26.52
N ILE A 96 -4.16 4.28 27.24
CA ILE A 96 -4.72 3.00 26.76
C ILE A 96 -5.68 3.23 25.59
N LEU A 97 -6.52 4.27 25.66
CA LEU A 97 -7.44 4.62 24.56
C LEU A 97 -6.68 5.03 23.30
N LEU A 98 -5.67 5.90 23.43
CA LEU A 98 -4.80 6.30 22.33
C LEU A 98 -4.10 5.10 21.68
N TRP A 99 -3.66 4.14 22.49
CA TRP A 99 -3.08 2.90 21.98
C TRP A 99 -4.07 2.03 21.22
N PHE A 100 -5.29 1.90 21.75
CA PHE A 100 -6.34 1.12 21.08
C PHE A 100 -6.69 1.74 19.72
N GLN A 101 -6.70 3.09 19.64
CA GLN A 101 -6.84 3.81 18.37
C GLN A 101 -5.70 3.47 17.42
N THR A 102 -4.43 3.53 17.85
CA THR A 102 -3.27 3.20 16.99
C THR A 102 -3.32 1.76 16.47
N ILE A 103 -3.65 0.77 17.31
CA ILE A 103 -3.75 -0.62 16.85
C ILE A 103 -4.89 -0.79 15.85
N LEU A 104 -6.06 -0.22 16.14
CA LEU A 104 -7.18 -0.31 15.22
C LEU A 104 -6.85 0.35 13.88
N GLN A 105 -6.20 1.51 13.91
CA GLN A 105 -5.76 2.22 12.72
C GLN A 105 -4.76 1.40 11.90
N ASP A 106 -3.74 0.83 12.53
CA ASP A 106 -2.75 -0.03 11.86
C ASP A 106 -3.39 -1.29 11.23
N LEU A 107 -4.33 -1.92 11.95
CA LEU A 107 -5.06 -3.09 11.46
C LEU A 107 -5.96 -2.74 10.28
N LEU A 108 -6.63 -1.58 10.33
CA LEU A 108 -7.45 -1.08 9.23
C LEU A 108 -6.60 -0.78 7.99
N TYR A 109 -5.43 -0.15 8.14
CA TYR A 109 -4.50 0.08 7.03
C TYR A 109 -3.95 -1.22 6.44
N SER A 110 -3.57 -2.18 7.28
CA SER A 110 -3.12 -3.49 6.79
C SER A 110 -4.23 -4.23 6.04
N THR A 111 -5.46 -4.13 6.53
CA THR A 111 -6.63 -4.70 5.85
C THR A 111 -6.86 -4.01 4.51
N ASP A 112 -6.86 -2.68 4.45
CA ASP A 112 -7.00 -1.93 3.19
C ASP A 112 -5.94 -2.30 2.16
N PHE A 113 -4.68 -2.45 2.61
CA PHE A 113 -3.58 -2.87 1.76
C PHE A 113 -3.81 -4.27 1.16
N VAL A 114 -4.22 -5.24 1.98
CA VAL A 114 -4.56 -6.61 1.51
C VAL A 114 -5.76 -6.58 0.58
N PHE A 115 -6.79 -5.79 0.88
CA PHE A 115 -7.96 -5.65 0.02
C PHE A 115 -7.62 -5.06 -1.35
N THR A 116 -6.81 -4.01 -1.38
CA THR A 116 -6.38 -3.37 -2.62
C THR A 116 -5.46 -4.28 -3.45
N ALA A 117 -4.50 -4.94 -2.80
CA ALA A 117 -3.51 -5.78 -3.48
C ALA A 117 -4.06 -7.14 -3.91
N VAL A 118 -4.86 -7.82 -3.07
CA VAL A 118 -5.38 -9.16 -3.36
C VAL A 118 -6.72 -9.09 -4.07
N PHE A 119 -7.65 -8.26 -3.60
CA PHE A 119 -9.02 -8.27 -4.11
C PHE A 119 -9.29 -7.23 -5.21
N GLY A 120 -8.50 -6.17 -5.32
CA GLY A 120 -8.59 -5.19 -6.41
C GLY A 120 -8.58 -5.79 -7.83
N PRO A 121 -7.71 -6.78 -8.15
CA PRO A 121 -7.72 -7.45 -9.45
C PRO A 121 -8.80 -8.52 -9.62
N LEU A 122 -9.29 -9.11 -8.52
CA LEU A 122 -10.24 -10.24 -8.54
C LEU A 122 -11.72 -9.80 -8.59
N LYS A 123 -12.03 -8.54 -8.29
CA LYS A 123 -13.42 -8.10 -8.15
C LYS A 123 -13.91 -7.30 -9.35
N ASN A 124 -14.84 -7.89 -10.11
CA ASN A 124 -15.70 -7.17 -11.06
C ASN A 124 -16.79 -6.33 -10.36
N GLU A 125 -16.91 -6.43 -9.04
CA GLU A 125 -17.98 -5.83 -8.24
C GLU A 125 -17.53 -4.53 -7.56
N ARG A 126 -17.95 -3.39 -8.14
CA ARG A 126 -17.56 -2.00 -7.77
C ARG A 126 -17.84 -1.64 -6.30
N TRP A 127 -18.86 -2.26 -5.70
CA TRP A 127 -19.28 -1.94 -4.34
C TRP A 127 -18.25 -2.35 -3.28
N TRP A 128 -17.48 -3.41 -3.54
CA TRP A 128 -16.44 -3.85 -2.62
C TRP A 128 -15.23 -2.92 -2.62
N ALA A 129 -14.83 -2.41 -3.79
CA ALA A 129 -13.77 -1.42 -3.90
C ALA A 129 -14.20 -0.11 -3.20
N PHE A 130 -15.47 0.27 -3.33
CA PHE A 130 -16.04 1.42 -2.62
C PHE A 130 -16.02 1.24 -1.09
N LEU A 131 -16.38 0.05 -0.57
CA LEU A 131 -16.27 -0.21 0.87
C LEU A 131 -14.81 -0.17 1.33
N SER A 132 -13.88 -0.82 0.64
CA SER A 132 -12.47 -0.78 1.04
C SER A 132 -11.93 0.65 1.01
N TYR A 133 -12.12 1.39 -0.07
CA TYR A 133 -11.58 2.76 -0.19
C TYR A 133 -12.30 3.80 0.65
N THR A 134 -13.62 3.72 0.81
CA THR A 134 -14.40 4.77 1.47
C THR A 134 -14.73 4.38 2.90
N PHE A 135 -15.20 3.16 3.16
CA PHE A 135 -15.53 2.77 4.52
C PHE A 135 -14.27 2.63 5.38
N ILE A 136 -13.19 1.99 4.91
CA ILE A 136 -11.96 1.90 5.73
C ILE A 136 -11.34 3.28 5.93
N TRP A 137 -11.29 4.12 4.89
CA TRP A 137 -10.79 5.49 4.96
C TRP A 137 -11.54 6.35 5.97
N GLU A 138 -12.88 6.34 5.94
CA GLU A 138 -13.70 7.10 6.89
C GLU A 138 -13.56 6.56 8.33
N ASN A 139 -13.41 5.25 8.51
CA ASN A 139 -13.14 4.67 9.83
C ASN A 139 -11.77 5.09 10.37
N VAL A 140 -10.75 5.10 9.52
CA VAL A 140 -9.41 5.60 9.88
C VAL A 140 -9.46 7.07 10.26
N LEU A 141 -10.11 7.92 9.46
CA LEU A 141 -10.26 9.35 9.75
C LEU A 141 -11.00 9.58 11.08
N THR A 142 -12.07 8.82 11.33
CA THR A 142 -12.86 8.93 12.56
C THR A 142 -12.10 8.42 13.80
N LEU A 143 -11.22 7.43 13.64
CA LEU A 143 -10.43 6.87 14.73
C LEU A 143 -9.19 7.71 15.07
N ASP A 144 -8.62 8.40 14.07
CA ASP A 144 -7.48 9.33 14.23
C ASP A 144 -7.92 10.66 14.87
N GLY A 145 -9.16 11.11 14.58
CA GLY A 145 -9.83 12.22 15.27
C GLY A 145 -10.00 13.49 14.44
#